data_AF-A0A9W8CV30-F1
#
_entry.id   AF-A0A9W8CV30-F1
#
_cell.length_a   1.000
_cell.length_b   1.000
_cell.length_c   1.000
_cell.angle_alpha   90.00
_cell.angle_beta   90.00
_cell.angle_gamma   90.00
#
_symmetry.space_group_name_H-M   'P 1'
#
loop_
_entity.id
_entity.type
_entity.pdbx_description
1 polymer ?
#
loop_
_entity_poly.entity_id
_entity_poly.type
_entity_poly.pdbx_seq_one_letter_code
_entity_poly.pdbx_strand_id
1 'polypeptide(L)'
;MQFLDLPSDVLAIVLSKSLPSSRNVSESFKAKLPLLSVCSRLRQLALPLVYNLMYLQYGTQVVPHWGGETEDVEVVTNLDLVVAAGYTNVVRQVKAEVYYLVNPFPRFRAAIEIMSVMVGEWRGVRELELIMNPGVGPLDELNINMSDHGDDVSE
;
A
#
# COMPACT_ATOMS: atom_id res chain seq x y z
N MET A 1 -31.37 25.40 2.85
CA MET A 1 -30.78 24.18 3.42
C MET A 1 -29.31 24.18 3.05
N GLN A 2 -28.42 24.34 4.00
CA GLN A 2 -26.97 24.30 3.75
C GLN A 2 -26.50 22.85 3.80
N PHE A 3 -25.46 22.52 3.04
CA PHE A 3 -24.90 21.16 3.00
C PHE A 3 -24.56 20.62 4.40
N LEU A 4 -24.08 21.50 5.29
CA LEU A 4 -23.74 21.14 6.67
C LEU A 4 -24.97 20.84 7.54
N ASP A 5 -26.20 21.15 7.11
CA ASP A 5 -27.41 20.84 7.90
C ASP A 5 -27.82 19.36 7.80
N LEU A 6 -27.19 18.58 6.92
CA LEU A 6 -27.49 17.17 6.74
C LEU A 6 -27.14 16.34 8.00
N PRO A 7 -27.87 15.24 8.27
CA PRO A 7 -27.51 14.28 9.31
C PRO A 7 -26.09 13.71 9.14
N SER A 8 -25.43 13.38 10.26
CA SER A 8 -24.03 12.94 10.26
C SER A 8 -23.77 11.64 9.51
N ASP A 9 -24.72 10.70 9.55
CA ASP A 9 -24.72 9.47 8.78
C ASP A 9 -24.81 9.73 7.27
N VAL A 10 -25.68 10.66 6.85
CA VAL A 10 -25.79 11.10 5.46
C VAL A 10 -24.49 11.76 5.01
N LEU A 11 -23.92 12.67 5.82
CA LEU A 11 -22.64 13.31 5.52
C LEU A 11 -21.50 12.31 5.41
N ALA A 12 -21.45 11.30 6.28
CA ALA A 12 -20.43 10.24 6.21
C ALA A 12 -20.54 9.41 4.92
N ILE A 13 -21.76 9.10 4.46
CA ILE A 13 -21.99 8.42 3.17
C ILE A 13 -21.57 9.30 2.00
N VAL A 14 -21.87 10.60 2.04
CA VAL A 14 -21.45 11.53 0.99
C VAL A 14 -19.93 11.61 0.91
N LEU A 15 -19.25 11.77 2.06
CA LEU A 15 -17.80 11.83 2.15
C LEU A 15 -17.13 10.54 1.67
N SER A 16 -17.70 9.37 1.95
CA SER A 16 -17.11 8.09 1.51
C SER A 16 -17.24 7.87 0.00
N LYS A 17 -18.28 8.44 -0.63
CA LYS A 17 -18.52 8.32 -2.07
C LYS A 17 -17.86 9.42 -2.91
N SER A 18 -17.55 10.57 -2.34
CA SER A 18 -16.97 11.71 -3.06
C SER A 18 -15.47 11.55 -3.34
N LEU A 19 -14.83 10.53 -2.78
CA LEU A 19 -13.40 10.32 -2.87
C LEU A 19 -13.03 9.40 -4.03
N PRO A 20 -12.08 9.79 -4.90
CA PRO A 20 -11.60 8.92 -5.96
C PRO A 20 -10.88 7.71 -5.37
N SER A 21 -11.25 6.51 -5.82
CA SER A 21 -10.51 5.28 -5.54
C SER A 21 -9.40 5.12 -6.58
N SER A 22 -8.13 5.25 -6.17
CA SER A 22 -7.00 4.80 -6.99
C SER A 22 -6.76 3.30 -6.78
N ARG A 23 -6.22 2.63 -7.81
CA ARG A 23 -5.65 1.27 -7.66
C ARG A 23 -4.43 1.29 -6.75
N ASN A 24 -3.70 2.41 -6.73
CA ASN A 24 -2.58 2.61 -5.81
C ASN A 24 -3.10 3.08 -4.45
N VAL A 25 -2.77 2.31 -3.41
CA VAL A 25 -3.25 2.53 -2.05
C VAL A 25 -2.72 3.83 -1.46
N SER A 26 -1.47 4.18 -1.74
CA SER A 26 -0.85 5.42 -1.30
C SER A 26 -1.55 6.65 -1.90
N GLU A 27 -1.85 6.61 -3.19
CA GLU A 27 -2.58 7.68 -3.86
C GLU A 27 -4.01 7.81 -3.35
N SER A 28 -4.69 6.67 -3.14
CA SER A 28 -6.03 6.62 -2.56
C SER A 28 -6.04 7.26 -1.17
N PHE A 29 -5.05 6.97 -0.33
CA PHE A 29 -4.90 7.63 0.98
C PHE A 29 -4.66 9.14 0.85
N LYS A 30 -3.71 9.56 0.01
CA LYS A 30 -3.38 10.98 -0.21
C LYS A 30 -4.59 11.78 -0.70
N ALA A 31 -5.43 11.20 -1.56
CA ALA A 31 -6.65 11.83 -2.05
C ALA A 31 -7.69 12.09 -0.96
N LYS A 32 -7.63 11.38 0.18
CA LYS A 32 -8.54 11.57 1.32
C LYS A 32 -8.08 12.63 2.30
N LEU A 33 -6.78 12.93 2.37
CA LEU A 33 -6.22 13.90 3.31
C LEU A 33 -6.88 15.30 3.25
N PRO A 34 -7.27 15.85 2.08
CA PRO A 34 -7.97 17.14 2.02
C PRO A 34 -9.30 17.19 2.79
N LEU A 35 -9.94 16.05 3.07
CA LEU A 35 -11.15 16.04 3.89
C LEU A 35 -10.89 16.49 5.33
N LEU A 36 -9.65 16.35 5.80
CA LEU A 36 -9.24 16.79 7.13
C LEU A 36 -9.14 18.32 7.25
N SER A 37 -9.05 19.05 6.13
CA SER A 37 -8.85 20.50 6.13
C SER A 37 -10.12 21.35 5.96
N VAL A 38 -11.32 20.76 5.81
CA VAL A 38 -12.54 21.52 5.45
C VAL A 38 -13.13 22.33 6.62
N CYS A 39 -13.84 21.69 7.55
CA CYS A 39 -14.38 22.30 8.76
C CYS A 39 -14.38 21.29 9.91
N SER A 40 -14.51 21.75 11.16
CA SER A 40 -14.41 20.88 12.34
C SER A 40 -15.35 19.68 12.29
N ARG A 41 -16.61 19.89 11.87
CA ARG A 41 -17.61 18.83 11.76
C ARG A 41 -17.26 17.79 10.70
N LEU A 42 -16.90 18.22 9.49
CA LEU A 42 -16.53 17.29 8.42
C LEU A 42 -15.21 16.58 8.72
N ARG A 43 -14.25 17.28 9.36
CA ARG A 43 -13.02 16.67 9.86
C ARG A 43 -13.32 15.51 10.80
N GLN A 44 -14.19 15.69 11.79
CA GLN A 44 -14.58 14.63 12.72
C GLN A 44 -15.16 13.40 12.02
N LEU A 45 -15.98 13.59 10.99
CA LEU A 45 -16.55 12.51 10.19
C LEU A 45 -15.54 11.85 9.23
N ALA A 46 -14.56 12.62 8.75
CA ALA A 46 -13.54 12.16 7.81
C ALA A 46 -12.40 11.41 8.48
N LEU A 47 -12.10 11.68 9.75
CA LEU A 47 -11.01 11.05 10.50
C LEU A 47 -11.06 9.51 10.41
N PRO A 48 -12.19 8.83 10.71
CA PRO A 48 -12.27 7.40 10.50
C PRO A 48 -12.14 6.99 9.04
N LEU A 49 -12.66 7.75 8.08
CA LEU A 49 -12.58 7.41 6.66
C LEU A 49 -11.14 7.45 6.12
N VAL A 50 -10.31 8.36 6.64
CA VAL A 50 -8.92 8.56 6.23
C VAL A 50 -8.01 7.55 6.92
N TYR A 51 -8.14 7.39 8.25
CA TYR A 51 -7.24 6.58 9.07
C TYR A 51 -7.69 5.13 9.27
N ASN A 52 -8.80 4.69 8.67
CA ASN A 52 -9.23 3.29 8.72
C ASN A 52 -8.27 2.30 8.03
N LEU A 53 -7.42 2.80 7.12
CA LEU A 53 -6.50 2.00 6.32
C LEU A 53 -5.05 2.33 6.66
N MET A 54 -4.30 1.31 7.06
CA MET A 54 -2.84 1.31 7.08
C MET A 54 -2.33 0.64 5.82
N TYR A 55 -1.30 1.21 5.17
CA TYR A 55 -0.68 0.59 4.02
C TYR A 55 0.84 0.52 4.11
N LEU A 56 1.39 -0.48 3.44
CA LEU A 56 2.82 -0.67 3.25
C LEU A 56 3.04 -1.02 1.78
N GLN A 57 3.86 -0.27 1.08
CA GLN A 57 4.38 -0.60 -0.24
C GLN A 57 5.89 -0.79 -0.12
N TYR A 58 6.38 -1.96 -0.49
CA TYR A 58 7.77 -2.34 -0.30
C TYR A 58 8.29 -3.07 -1.53
N GLY A 59 9.39 -2.62 -2.16
CA GLY A 59 10.04 -3.42 -3.20
C GLY A 59 10.91 -2.65 -4.16
N THR A 60 11.08 -3.17 -5.37
CA THR A 60 11.82 -2.54 -6.46
C THR A 60 10.86 -2.54 -7.65
N GLN A 61 10.58 -1.38 -8.25
CA GLN A 61 9.81 -1.29 -9.49
C GLN A 61 10.75 -0.87 -10.62
N VAL A 62 10.56 -1.47 -11.79
CA VAL A 62 11.16 -0.92 -13.00
C VAL A 62 10.29 0.26 -13.41
N VAL A 63 10.85 1.46 -13.33
CA VAL A 63 10.18 2.64 -13.86
C VAL A 63 10.31 2.57 -15.39
N PRO A 64 9.21 2.65 -16.15
CA PRO A 64 9.24 2.48 -17.61
C PRO A 64 9.83 3.70 -18.36
N HIS A 65 10.81 4.39 -17.78
CA HIS A 65 11.52 5.46 -18.44
C HIS A 65 12.79 4.90 -19.08
N TRP A 66 12.75 4.81 -20.43
CA TRP A 66 13.87 4.72 -21.38
C TRP A 66 15.20 4.21 -20.78
N GLY A 67 15.30 2.90 -20.53
CA GLY A 67 16.57 2.30 -20.08
C GLY A 67 16.46 1.05 -19.21
N GLY A 68 15.26 0.68 -18.73
CA GLY A 68 15.11 -0.52 -17.88
C GLY A 68 15.87 -0.41 -16.55
N GLU A 69 16.14 0.82 -16.09
CA GLU A 69 16.81 1.03 -14.82
C GLU A 69 15.91 0.53 -13.68
N THR A 70 16.50 -0.27 -12.79
CA THR A 70 15.85 -0.76 -11.59
C THR A 70 16.00 0.31 -10.51
N GLU A 71 14.90 0.97 -10.14
CA GLU A 71 14.89 1.79 -8.92
C GLU A 71 14.51 0.90 -7.73
N ASP A 72 15.38 0.86 -6.72
CA ASP A 72 14.97 0.40 -5.41
C ASP A 72 13.87 1.33 -4.90
N VAL A 73 12.65 0.80 -4.84
CA VAL A 73 11.49 1.55 -4.37
C VAL A 73 11.57 1.60 -2.85
N GLU A 74 11.78 2.81 -2.36
CA GLU A 74 11.76 3.14 -0.94
C GLU A 74 10.48 2.63 -0.28
N VAL A 75 10.57 2.27 1.00
CA VAL A 75 9.40 1.82 1.78
C VAL A 75 8.39 2.95 1.87
N VAL A 76 7.23 2.80 1.24
CA VAL A 76 6.14 3.80 1.33
C VAL A 76 5.07 3.31 2.27
N THR A 77 4.80 4.06 3.33
CA THR A 77 3.78 3.73 4.32
C THR A 77 3.14 4.99 4.89
N ASN A 78 1.91 4.87 5.39
CA ASN A 78 1.28 5.91 6.21
C ASN A 78 1.35 5.63 7.71
N LEU A 79 2.12 4.62 8.11
CA LEU A 79 2.21 4.15 9.49
C LEU A 79 2.55 5.26 10.48
N ASP A 80 3.64 5.98 10.25
CA ASP A 80 4.09 7.06 11.14
C ASP A 80 3.03 8.16 11.29
N LEU A 81 2.30 8.45 10.21
CA LEU A 81 1.23 9.44 10.22
C LEU A 81 0.03 8.97 11.04
N VAL A 82 -0.35 7.70 10.96
CA VAL A 82 -1.44 7.10 11.74
C VAL A 82 -1.09 7.12 13.24
N VAL A 83 0.14 6.75 13.57
CA VAL A 83 0.66 6.72 14.96
C VAL A 83 0.76 8.14 15.52
N ALA A 84 1.42 9.06 14.81
CA ALA A 84 1.56 10.45 15.26
C ALA A 84 0.22 11.16 15.44
N ALA A 85 -0.78 10.80 14.63
CA ALA A 85 -2.12 11.35 14.76
C ALA A 85 -2.96 10.69 15.88
N GLY A 86 -2.51 9.57 16.46
CA GLY A 86 -3.19 8.86 17.54
C GLY A 86 -4.47 8.12 17.10
N TYR A 87 -4.56 7.72 15.82
CA TYR A 87 -5.75 7.06 15.25
C TYR A 87 -5.59 5.55 15.04
N THR A 88 -4.63 4.94 15.72
CA THR A 88 -4.29 3.51 15.57
C THR A 88 -5.46 2.60 15.96
N ASN A 89 -6.27 3.03 16.93
CA ASN A 89 -7.51 2.36 17.35
C ASN A 89 -8.64 2.39 16.30
N VAL A 90 -8.56 3.25 15.28
CA VAL A 90 -9.57 3.39 14.22
C VAL A 90 -9.24 2.56 12.99
N VAL A 91 -7.99 2.12 12.83
CA VAL A 91 -7.56 1.22 11.77
C VAL A 91 -8.40 -0.07 11.84
N ARG A 92 -9.01 -0.46 10.71
CA ARG A 92 -9.66 -1.77 10.53
C ARG A 92 -9.02 -2.59 9.42
N GLN A 93 -8.28 -1.95 8.51
CA GLN A 93 -7.72 -2.58 7.34
C GLN A 93 -6.22 -2.32 7.27
N VAL A 94 -5.46 -3.37 6.95
CA VAL A 94 -4.04 -3.30 6.64
C VAL A 94 -3.84 -3.85 5.24
N LYS A 95 -3.18 -3.08 4.37
CA LYS A 95 -2.86 -3.52 3.02
C LYS A 95 -1.36 -3.42 2.76
N ALA A 96 -0.72 -4.55 2.52
CA ALA A 96 0.70 -4.63 2.25
C ALA A 96 0.94 -5.14 0.82
N GLU A 97 1.59 -4.30 0.01
CA GLU A 97 1.93 -4.58 -1.38
C GLU A 97 3.45 -4.76 -1.48
N VAL A 98 3.88 -5.97 -1.83
CA VAL A 98 5.30 -6.35 -1.94
C VAL A 98 5.65 -6.53 -3.41
N TYR A 99 6.52 -5.67 -3.93
CA TYR A 99 7.00 -5.71 -5.30
C TYR A 99 8.33 -6.49 -5.40
N TYR A 100 8.45 -7.43 -6.34
CA TYR A 100 9.64 -8.28 -6.47
C TYR A 100 9.99 -8.62 -7.92
N LEU A 101 11.28 -8.71 -8.25
CA LEU A 101 11.74 -9.12 -9.60
C LEU A 101 11.96 -10.62 -9.72
N VAL A 102 12.62 -11.23 -8.72
CA VAL A 102 13.04 -12.65 -8.78
C VAL A 102 12.39 -13.44 -7.65
N ASN A 103 12.67 -13.07 -6.40
CA ASN A 103 12.18 -13.78 -5.22
C ASN A 103 11.40 -12.83 -4.29
N PRO A 104 10.13 -13.12 -3.96
CA PRO A 104 9.33 -12.30 -3.05
C PRO A 104 9.69 -12.49 -1.57
N PHE A 105 10.26 -13.63 -1.16
CA PHE A 105 10.36 -14.00 0.26
C PHE A 105 11.23 -13.09 1.13
N PRO A 106 12.42 -12.63 0.70
CA PRO A 106 13.21 -11.70 1.50
C PRO A 106 12.46 -10.39 1.80
N ARG A 107 11.75 -9.88 0.78
CA ARG A 107 10.97 -8.64 0.88
C ARG A 107 9.71 -8.82 1.71
N PHE A 108 9.05 -9.97 1.56
CA PHE A 108 7.91 -10.35 2.39
C PHE A 108 8.29 -10.45 3.88
N ARG A 109 9.45 -11.04 4.20
CA ARG A 109 9.97 -11.10 5.57
C ARG A 109 10.20 -9.71 6.14
N ALA A 110 10.84 -8.82 5.39
CA ALA A 110 11.05 -7.43 5.82
C ALA A 110 9.72 -6.69 6.06
N ALA A 111 8.73 -6.88 5.18
CA ALA A 111 7.39 -6.31 5.36
C ALA A 111 6.72 -6.83 6.64
N ILE A 112 6.82 -8.13 6.94
CA ILE A 112 6.34 -8.69 8.19
C ILE A 112 7.06 -8.09 9.38
N GLU A 113 8.38 -7.93 9.34
CA GLU A 113 9.16 -7.35 10.44
C GLU A 113 8.70 -5.92 10.74
N ILE A 114 8.52 -5.07 9.73
CA ILE A 114 8.00 -3.70 9.87
C ILE A 114 6.61 -3.72 10.52
N MET A 115 5.72 -4.59 10.04
CA MET A 115 4.38 -4.75 10.60
C MET A 115 4.40 -5.30 12.05
N SER A 116 5.37 -6.15 12.37
CA SER A 116 5.49 -6.84 13.65
C SER A 116 5.87 -5.91 14.80
N VAL A 117 6.65 -4.86 14.52
CA VAL A 117 6.99 -3.80 15.49
C VAL A 117 5.73 -3.15 16.09
N MET A 118 4.60 -3.23 15.39
CA MET A 118 3.38 -2.49 15.70
C MET A 118 2.25 -3.37 16.28
N VAL A 119 2.46 -4.67 16.49
CA VAL A 119 1.40 -5.67 16.82
C VAL A 119 0.55 -5.30 18.04
N GLY A 120 1.08 -4.51 18.98
CA GLY A 120 0.32 -4.01 20.14
C GLY A 120 -0.88 -3.12 19.77
N GLU A 121 -0.83 -2.43 18.63
CA GLU A 121 -1.83 -1.44 18.21
C GLU A 121 -2.88 -2.01 17.24
N TRP A 122 -2.78 -3.29 16.89
CA TRP A 122 -3.59 -3.93 15.86
C TRP A 122 -4.94 -4.45 16.37
N ARG A 123 -5.29 -4.20 17.64
CA ARG A 123 -6.50 -4.76 18.29
C ARG A 123 -7.81 -4.47 17.54
N GLY A 124 -7.83 -3.45 16.69
CA GLY A 124 -8.98 -3.07 15.86
C GLY A 124 -8.99 -3.65 14.45
N VAL A 125 -7.88 -4.19 13.96
CA VAL A 125 -7.73 -4.66 12.57
C VAL A 125 -8.61 -5.89 12.35
N ARG A 126 -9.42 -5.85 11.30
CA ARG A 126 -10.34 -6.93 10.89
C ARG A 126 -9.93 -7.57 9.58
N GLU A 127 -9.13 -6.88 8.79
CA GLU A 127 -8.73 -7.31 7.47
C GLU A 127 -7.25 -7.00 7.25
N LEU A 128 -6.51 -8.03 6.82
CA LEU A 128 -5.12 -7.94 6.41
C LEU A 128 -5.02 -8.49 5.00
N GLU A 129 -4.66 -7.64 4.06
CA GLU A 129 -4.42 -8.01 2.67
C GLU A 129 -2.92 -7.95 2.38
N LEU A 130 -2.38 -9.06 1.89
CA LEU A 130 -0.98 -9.19 1.48
C LEU A 130 -0.96 -9.49 -0.02
N ILE A 131 -0.46 -8.54 -0.81
CA ILE A 131 -0.38 -8.66 -2.26
C ILE A 131 1.09 -8.76 -2.65
N MET A 132 1.45 -9.85 -3.32
CA MET A 132 2.76 -10.01 -3.94
C MET A 132 2.64 -9.66 -5.42
N ASN A 133 3.29 -8.56 -5.81
CA ASN A 133 3.27 -8.05 -7.17
C ASN A 133 4.62 -8.34 -7.84
N PRO A 134 4.68 -9.18 -8.87
CA PRO A 134 5.89 -9.27 -9.69
C PRO A 134 6.12 -7.89 -10.32
N GLY A 135 7.31 -7.34 -10.13
CA GLY A 135 7.78 -6.18 -10.88
C GLY A 135 7.96 -6.60 -12.34
N VAL A 136 7.54 -5.74 -13.26
CA VAL A 136 7.76 -5.98 -14.69
C VAL A 136 9.20 -5.59 -15.01
N GLY A 137 10.14 -6.51 -14.80
CA GLY A 137 11.48 -6.41 -15.38
C GLY A 137 11.44 -6.67 -16.89
N PRO A 138 12.48 -6.29 -17.65
CA PRO A 138 12.65 -6.84 -18.99
C PRO A 138 12.71 -8.36 -18.86
N LEU A 139 11.62 -9.03 -19.22
CA LEU A 139 11.45 -10.48 -19.20
C LEU A 139 12.35 -11.20 -20.23
N ASP A 140 13.18 -10.46 -20.98
CA ASP A 140 13.98 -10.96 -22.09
C ASP A 140 15.36 -11.53 -21.69
N GLU A 141 15.82 -11.37 -20.43
CA GLU A 141 17.13 -11.89 -20.00
C GLU A 141 17.09 -13.12 -19.08
N LEU A 142 15.91 -13.55 -18.63
CA LEU A 142 15.74 -14.86 -17.98
C LEU A 142 15.49 -15.97 -19.01
N ASN A 143 16.20 -15.91 -20.14
CA ASN A 143 16.51 -17.11 -20.91
C ASN A 143 17.53 -17.90 -20.07
N ILE A 144 17.04 -18.65 -19.09
CA ILE A 144 17.82 -19.71 -18.46
C ILE A 144 18.14 -20.68 -19.58
N ASN A 145 19.34 -20.57 -20.14
CA ASN A 145 19.90 -21.48 -21.12
C ASN A 145 20.06 -22.84 -20.41
N MET A 146 19.00 -23.64 -20.36
CA MET A 146 19.04 -25.05 -19.97
C MET A 146 19.51 -25.91 -21.15
N SER A 147 20.61 -25.52 -21.79
CA SER A 147 21.22 -26.25 -22.91
C SER A 147 22.72 -26.48 -22.75
N ASP A 148 23.28 -26.24 -21.56
CA ASP A 148 24.68 -26.56 -21.26
C ASP A 148 24.78 -27.64 -20.16
N HIS A 149 24.27 -28.82 -20.49
CA HIS A 149 24.76 -30.08 -19.92
C HIS A 149 25.27 -30.91 -21.08
N GLY A 150 26.59 -31.05 -21.09
CA GLY A 150 27.32 -31.61 -22.19
C GLY A 150 27.04 -33.09 -22.38
N ASP A 151 27.19 -33.51 -23.63
CA ASP A 151 27.77 -34.80 -23.94
C ASP A 151 28.85 -34.53 -24.99
N ASP A 152 30.01 -34.19 -24.45
CA ASP A 152 31.29 -34.41 -25.09
C ASP A 152 31.56 -35.92 -24.98
N VAL A 153 31.17 -36.71 -26.00
CA VAL A 153 31.67 -38.07 -26.16
C VAL A 153 32.35 -38.13 -27.52
N SER A 154 33.65 -37.84 -27.45
CA SER A 154 34.63 -38.30 -28.42
C SER A 154 34.71 -39.83 -28.34
N GLU A 155 34.48 -40.51 -29.47
CA GLU A 155 35.29 -41.62 -30.02
C GLU A 155 34.75 -42.07 -31.38
#